data_AF-A0A6I3EL24-F1
#
_entry.id   AF-A0A6I3EL24-F1
#
_cell.length_a   1.000
_cell.length_b   1.000
_cell.length_c   1.000
_cell.angle_alpha   90.00
_cell.angle_beta   90.00
_cell.angle_gamma   90.00
#
_symmetry.space_group_name_H-M   'P 1'
#
loop_
_entity.id
_entity.type
_entity.pdbx_description
1 polymer ?
#
loop_
_entity_poly.entity_id
_entity_poly.type
_entity_poly.pdbx_seq_one_letter_code
_entity_poly.pdbx_strand_id
1 'polypeptide(L)'
;MMRLDAATFLLQWATGGIAFLWFTLRSQEISIGYSKLLRGVFGSLAIFAVAAGFYFDKVLIREIASIGVALIAFATLAKKSSKFDLVAVAIGAIGSVASVVTSNDANLVDLLRVLVSAAFLGAVTDLMLLGHWYLVQPGMTRKLLNELTNMLLVIWPLEIFVMILP
;
A
#
# COMPACT_ATOMS: atom_id res chain seq x y z
N MET A 1 -10.01 -12.19 -19.37
CA MET A 1 -10.64 -11.12 -18.57
C MET A 1 -9.97 -11.10 -17.21
N MET A 2 -9.53 -9.95 -16.73
CA MET A 2 -8.84 -9.80 -15.45
C MET A 2 -9.77 -10.27 -14.31
N ARG A 3 -9.39 -11.32 -13.60
CA ARG A 3 -10.14 -11.79 -12.43
C ARG A 3 -9.73 -10.89 -11.26
N LEU A 4 -10.59 -9.94 -10.89
CA LEU A 4 -10.38 -9.10 -9.72
C LEU A 4 -10.49 -9.96 -8.45
N ASP A 5 -9.35 -10.46 -7.99
CA ASP A 5 -9.26 -11.16 -6.72
C ASP A 5 -9.23 -10.14 -5.58
N ALA A 6 -10.33 -10.08 -4.82
CA ALA A 6 -10.52 -9.13 -3.73
C ALA A 6 -9.39 -9.20 -2.70
N ALA A 7 -8.87 -10.39 -2.42
CA ALA A 7 -7.80 -10.55 -1.44
C ALA A 7 -6.48 -9.91 -1.91
N THR A 8 -6.16 -10.07 -3.19
CA THR A 8 -4.97 -9.47 -3.81
C THR A 8 -5.13 -7.95 -3.93
N PHE A 9 -6.32 -7.47 -4.26
CA PHE A 9 -6.65 -6.04 -4.26
C PHE A 9 -6.48 -5.39 -2.88
N LEU A 10 -6.88 -6.08 -1.81
CA LEU A 10 -6.74 -5.56 -0.45
C LEU A 10 -5.27 -5.57 0.01
N LEU A 11 -4.52 -6.63 -0.29
CA LEU A 11 -3.10 -6.71 0.03
C LEU A 11 -2.28 -5.66 -0.74
N GLN A 12 -2.54 -5.47 -2.04
CA GLN A 12 -1.81 -4.48 -2.83
C GLN A 12 -2.06 -3.06 -2.32
N TRP A 13 -3.30 -2.73 -1.93
CA TRP A 13 -3.64 -1.41 -1.39
C TRP A 13 -2.98 -1.20 -0.03
N ALA A 14 -3.02 -2.19 0.86
CA ALA A 14 -2.32 -2.15 2.14
C ALA A 14 -0.80 -1.95 1.96
N THR A 15 -0.20 -2.74 1.06
CA THR A 15 1.25 -2.69 0.76
C THR A 15 1.66 -1.34 0.21
N GLY A 16 0.92 -0.82 -0.78
CA GLY A 16 1.15 0.49 -1.36
C GLY A 16 1.03 1.61 -0.33
N GLY A 17 -0.02 1.60 0.47
CA GLY A 17 -0.21 2.57 1.55
C GLY A 17 0.93 2.59 2.57
N ILE A 18 1.40 1.41 2.98
CA ILE A 18 2.53 1.28 3.90
C ILE A 18 3.86 1.69 3.24
N ALA A 19 4.01 1.54 1.92
CA ALA A 19 5.20 2.01 1.22
C ALA A 19 5.34 3.53 1.27
N PHE A 20 4.24 4.27 1.10
CA PHE A 20 4.26 5.73 1.13
C PHE A 20 4.41 6.31 2.55
N LEU A 21 4.14 5.53 3.60
CA LEU A 21 4.52 5.90 4.97
C LEU A 21 6.01 6.19 5.12
N TRP A 22 6.88 5.58 4.32
CA TRP A 22 8.30 5.92 4.34
C TRP A 22 8.55 7.37 3.92
N PHE A 23 7.87 7.85 2.87
CA PHE A 23 8.00 9.24 2.42
C PHE A 23 7.54 10.19 3.52
N THR A 24 6.40 9.92 4.13
CA THR A 24 5.80 10.83 5.11
C THR A 24 6.51 10.80 6.45
N LEU A 25 6.88 9.63 6.95
CA LEU A 25 7.49 9.51 8.28
C LEU A 25 9.01 9.70 8.28
N ARG A 26 9.73 9.63 7.16
CA ARG A 26 11.21 9.79 7.16
C ARG A 26 11.68 11.14 7.71
N SER A 27 10.89 12.21 7.55
CA SER A 27 11.24 13.54 8.06
C SER A 27 10.99 13.69 9.58
N GLN A 28 10.23 12.78 10.20
CA GLN A 28 9.82 12.85 11.61
C GLN A 28 9.05 14.14 12.00
N GLU A 29 8.59 14.93 11.03
CA GLU A 29 7.87 16.20 11.23
C GLU A 29 6.38 16.01 11.55
N ILE A 30 5.80 14.87 11.16
CA ILE A 30 4.37 14.61 11.30
C ILE A 30 4.03 14.05 12.69
N SER A 31 2.84 14.39 13.18
CA SER A 31 2.33 13.89 14.46
C SER A 31 2.14 12.37 14.48
N ILE A 32 2.22 11.79 15.69
CA ILE A 32 2.04 10.34 15.90
C ILE A 32 0.62 9.89 15.50
N GLY A 33 -0.37 10.78 15.56
CA GLY A 33 -1.75 10.48 15.18
C GLY A 33 -1.87 10.02 13.72
N TYR A 34 -1.14 10.66 12.81
CA TYR A 34 -1.08 10.29 11.39
C TYR A 34 -0.58 8.86 11.22
N SER A 35 0.53 8.55 11.89
CA SER A 35 1.17 7.24 11.86
C SER A 35 0.27 6.13 12.40
N LYS A 36 -0.48 6.41 13.48
CA LYS A 36 -1.46 5.46 14.04
C LYS A 36 -2.61 5.19 13.08
N LEU A 37 -3.14 6.25 12.46
CA LEU A 37 -4.27 6.14 11.54
C LEU A 37 -3.93 5.29 10.32
N LEU A 38 -2.85 5.63 9.61
CA LEU A 38 -2.48 4.92 8.38
C LEU A 38 -2.11 3.46 8.64
N ARG A 39 -1.32 3.17 9.67
CA ARG A 39 -1.00 1.79 10.04
C ARG A 39 -2.23 1.01 10.50
N GLY A 40 -3.16 1.66 11.21
CA GLY A 40 -4.44 1.07 11.57
C GLY A 40 -5.26 0.69 10.34
N VAL A 41 -5.45 1.63 9.40
CA VAL A 41 -6.23 1.42 8.17
C VAL A 41 -5.60 0.34 7.29
N PHE A 42 -4.32 0.46 6.95
CA PHE A 42 -3.65 -0.51 6.07
C PHE A 42 -3.43 -1.86 6.75
N GLY A 43 -3.21 -1.88 8.07
CA GLY A 43 -3.20 -3.11 8.86
C GLY A 43 -4.56 -3.81 8.83
N SER A 44 -5.66 -3.07 8.96
CA SER A 44 -7.02 -3.61 8.81
C SER A 44 -7.30 -4.11 7.39
N LEU A 45 -6.87 -3.39 6.35
CA LEU A 45 -6.99 -3.85 4.96
C LEU A 45 -6.22 -5.16 4.74
N ALA A 46 -5.04 -5.31 5.34
CA ALA A 46 -4.29 -6.57 5.30
C ALA A 46 -5.04 -7.72 6.03
N ILE A 47 -5.71 -7.46 7.15
CA ILE A 47 -6.59 -8.45 7.80
C ILE A 47 -7.76 -8.83 6.88
N PHE A 48 -8.40 -7.85 6.23
CA PHE A 48 -9.48 -8.12 5.29
C PHE A 48 -9.00 -8.90 4.06
N ALA A 49 -7.75 -8.68 3.61
CA ALA A 49 -7.13 -9.49 2.56
C ALA A 49 -7.08 -10.97 2.97
N VAL A 50 -6.68 -11.25 4.22
CA VAL A 50 -6.69 -12.61 4.78
C VAL A 50 -8.09 -13.21 4.77
N ALA A 51 -9.06 -12.48 5.30
CA ALA A 51 -10.45 -12.94 5.38
C ALA A 51 -11.03 -13.22 3.98
N ALA A 52 -10.78 -12.33 3.00
CA ALA A 52 -11.20 -12.51 1.62
C ALA A 52 -10.52 -13.74 0.98
N GLY A 53 -9.23 -13.96 1.24
CA GLY A 53 -8.50 -15.10 0.69
C GLY A 53 -9.00 -16.44 1.21
N PHE A 54 -9.43 -16.52 2.46
CA PHE A 54 -10.08 -17.72 3.00
C PHE A 54 -11.52 -17.91 2.49
N TYR A 55 -12.23 -16.83 2.13
CA TYR A 55 -13.61 -16.90 1.69
C TYR A 55 -13.77 -17.21 0.20
N PHE A 56 -12.91 -16.65 -0.66
CA PHE A 56 -13.00 -16.78 -2.12
C PHE A 56 -12.00 -17.80 -2.66
N ASP A 57 -10.74 -17.40 -2.86
CA ASP A 57 -9.67 -18.21 -3.44
C ASP A 57 -8.43 -18.13 -2.57
N LYS A 58 -7.96 -19.27 -2.06
CA LYS A 58 -6.85 -19.31 -1.12
C LYS A 58 -5.50 -19.44 -1.83
N VAL A 59 -4.61 -18.45 -1.63
CA VAL A 59 -3.20 -18.52 -2.03
C VAL A 59 -2.33 -18.46 -0.79
N LEU A 60 -1.72 -19.58 -0.39
CA LEU A 60 -0.98 -19.70 0.87
C LEU A 60 0.09 -18.61 1.06
N ILE A 61 0.86 -18.31 0.01
CA ILE A 61 1.94 -17.31 0.08
C ILE A 61 1.35 -15.92 0.31
N ARG A 62 0.25 -15.58 -0.37
CA ARG A 62 -0.44 -14.31 -0.17
C ARG A 62 -0.99 -14.19 1.25
N GLU A 63 -1.61 -15.23 1.79
CA GLU A 63 -2.17 -15.16 3.15
C GLU A 63 -1.09 -14.97 4.22
N ILE A 64 0.01 -15.69 4.11
CA ILE A 64 1.15 -15.53 5.01
C ILE A 64 1.72 -14.10 4.91
N ALA A 65 1.82 -13.57 3.69
CA ALA A 65 2.27 -12.20 3.47
C ALA A 65 1.29 -11.17 4.07
N SER A 66 -0.02 -11.32 3.85
CA SER A 66 -1.05 -10.44 4.42
C SER A 66 -1.04 -10.46 5.95
N ILE A 67 -0.88 -11.63 6.57
CA ILE A 67 -0.71 -11.75 8.02
C ILE A 67 0.56 -11.02 8.48
N GLY A 68 1.69 -11.22 7.80
CA GLY A 68 2.95 -10.53 8.11
C GLY A 68 2.83 -9.01 8.03
N VAL A 69 2.20 -8.50 6.98
CA VAL A 69 1.92 -7.05 6.80
C VAL A 69 1.06 -6.53 7.94
N ALA A 70 -0.04 -7.22 8.28
CA ALA A 70 -0.92 -6.81 9.36
C ALA A 70 -0.17 -6.77 10.70
N LEU A 71 0.57 -7.84 11.04
CA LEU A 71 1.33 -7.92 12.29
C LEU A 71 2.34 -6.79 12.41
N ILE A 72 3.11 -6.50 11.36
CA ILE A 72 4.09 -5.41 11.38
C ILE A 72 3.38 -4.05 11.52
N ALA A 73 2.30 -3.81 10.78
CA ALA A 73 1.54 -2.56 10.85
C ALA A 73 1.00 -2.31 12.27
N PHE A 74 0.39 -3.32 12.91
CA PHE A 74 -0.11 -3.20 14.27
C PHE A 74 1.01 -3.13 15.32
N ALA A 75 2.10 -3.86 15.16
CA ALA A 75 3.25 -3.80 16.08
C ALA A 75 3.97 -2.45 16.04
N THR A 76 3.90 -1.73 14.93
CA THR A 76 4.57 -0.45 14.72
C THR A 76 3.62 0.75 14.86
N LEU A 77 2.35 0.56 15.23
CA LEU A 77 1.31 1.60 15.26
C LEU A 77 1.73 2.91 15.94
N ALA A 78 2.44 2.81 17.08
CA ALA A 78 2.86 3.95 17.88
C ALA A 78 4.29 4.45 17.58
N LYS A 79 5.01 3.84 16.63
CA LYS A 79 6.38 4.23 16.29
C LYS A 79 6.39 5.39 15.28
N LYS A 80 7.25 6.39 15.50
CA LYS A 80 7.49 7.42 14.47
C LYS A 80 8.36 6.93 13.30
N SER A 81 9.16 5.88 13.49
CA SER A 81 10.06 5.35 12.46
C SER A 81 9.34 4.41 11.50
N SER A 82 9.67 4.49 10.21
CA SER A 82 9.09 3.66 9.14
C SER A 82 10.02 2.54 8.64
N LYS A 83 11.19 2.33 9.26
CA LYS A 83 12.14 1.28 8.82
C LYS A 83 11.53 -0.12 8.82
N PHE A 84 10.70 -0.44 9.81
CA PHE A 84 10.02 -1.72 9.90
C PHE A 84 8.87 -1.84 8.89
N ASP A 85 8.27 -0.71 8.49
CA ASP A 85 7.22 -0.70 7.47
C ASP A 85 7.78 -1.13 6.11
N LEU A 86 9.03 -0.78 5.79
CA LEU A 86 9.69 -1.25 4.56
C LEU A 86 9.80 -2.78 4.49
N VAL A 87 9.93 -3.45 5.64
CA VAL A 87 9.90 -4.92 5.72
C VAL A 87 8.50 -5.43 5.39
N ALA A 88 7.46 -4.78 5.92
CA ALA A 88 6.07 -5.11 5.56
C ALA A 88 5.83 -4.89 4.05
N VAL A 89 6.37 -3.82 3.46
CA VAL A 89 6.26 -3.55 2.02
C VAL A 89 6.88 -4.67 1.20
N ALA A 90 8.09 -5.12 1.56
CA ALA A 90 8.75 -6.22 0.87
C ALA A 90 7.93 -7.52 0.95
N ILE A 91 7.40 -7.84 2.14
CA ILE A 91 6.55 -9.02 2.35
C ILE A 91 5.26 -8.91 1.53
N GLY A 92 4.59 -7.77 1.58
CA GLY A 92 3.35 -7.52 0.84
C GLY A 92 3.55 -7.59 -0.68
N ALA A 93 4.64 -7.03 -1.19
CA ALA A 93 5.01 -7.12 -2.61
C ALA A 93 5.22 -8.57 -3.05
N ILE A 94 5.91 -9.38 -2.23
CA ILE A 94 6.07 -10.83 -2.49
C ILE A 94 4.70 -11.52 -2.53
N GLY A 95 3.80 -11.22 -1.59
CA GLY A 95 2.45 -11.79 -1.56
C GLY A 95 1.61 -11.42 -2.79
N SER A 96 1.66 -10.16 -3.21
CA SER A 96 0.98 -9.67 -4.41
C SER A 96 1.51 -10.32 -5.69
N VAL A 97 2.83 -10.42 -5.85
CA VAL A 97 3.46 -11.10 -6.99
C VAL A 97 3.13 -12.59 -6.99
N ALA A 98 3.21 -13.25 -5.84
CA ALA A 98 2.90 -14.66 -5.71
C ALA A 98 1.46 -14.96 -6.14
N SER A 99 0.49 -14.12 -5.77
CA SER A 99 -0.91 -14.31 -6.20
C SER A 99 -1.07 -14.31 -7.71
N VAL A 100 -0.36 -13.43 -8.42
CA VAL A 100 -0.44 -13.36 -9.89
C VAL A 100 0.25 -14.59 -10.50
N VAL A 101 1.44 -14.94 -10.02
CA VAL A 101 2.21 -16.08 -10.55
C VAL A 101 1.54 -17.43 -10.31
N THR A 102 0.79 -17.59 -9.21
CA THR A 102 0.03 -18.81 -8.94
C THR A 102 -1.28 -18.92 -9.73
N SER A 103 -1.66 -17.88 -10.48
CA SER A 103 -2.84 -17.91 -11.34
C SER A 103 -2.51 -18.65 -12.65
N ASN A 104 -3.45 -19.46 -13.16
CA ASN A 104 -3.22 -20.27 -14.37
C ASN A 104 -2.90 -19.45 -15.63
N ASP A 105 -3.32 -18.18 -15.68
CA ASP A 105 -3.14 -17.26 -16.81
C ASP A 105 -2.14 -16.13 -16.50
N ALA A 106 -1.14 -16.40 -15.68
CA ALA A 106 -0.18 -15.38 -15.22
C ALA A 106 0.54 -14.69 -16.40
N ASN A 107 0.28 -13.40 -16.58
CA ASN A 107 0.91 -12.57 -17.60
C ASN A 107 1.71 -11.42 -16.98
N LEU A 108 2.72 -10.93 -17.73
CA LEU A 108 3.52 -9.78 -17.33
C LEU A 108 2.66 -8.53 -17.11
N VAL A 109 1.61 -8.36 -17.92
CA VAL A 109 0.70 -7.21 -17.81
C VAL A 109 -0.06 -7.24 -16.47
N ASP A 110 -0.47 -8.41 -15.98
CA ASP A 110 -1.16 -8.52 -14.69
C ASP A 110 -0.24 -8.20 -13.51
N LEU A 111 1.04 -8.59 -13.60
CA LEU A 111 2.05 -8.18 -12.62
C LEU A 111 2.25 -6.67 -12.62
N LEU A 112 2.35 -6.06 -13.80
CA LEU A 112 2.47 -4.60 -13.92
C LEU A 112 1.26 -3.90 -13.32
N ARG A 113 0.04 -4.35 -13.63
CA ARG A 113 -1.19 -3.78 -13.07
C ARG A 113 -1.19 -3.85 -11.55
N VAL A 114 -0.92 -5.00 -10.96
CA VAL A 114 -0.90 -5.17 -9.49
C VAL A 114 0.14 -4.25 -8.83
N LEU A 115 1.36 -4.18 -9.36
CA LEU A 115 2.43 -3.38 -8.75
C LEU A 115 2.22 -1.87 -8.92
N VAL A 116 1.77 -1.44 -10.09
CA VAL A 116 1.53 -0.02 -10.36
C VAL A 116 0.27 0.45 -9.63
N SER A 117 -0.80 -0.34 -9.60
CA SER A 117 -2.00 -0.03 -8.83
C SER A 117 -1.72 0.04 -7.34
N ALA A 118 -0.84 -0.82 -6.80
CA ALA A 118 -0.39 -0.71 -5.43
C ALA A 118 0.25 0.67 -5.17
N ALA A 119 1.19 1.07 -6.03
CA ALA A 119 1.87 2.35 -5.91
C ALA A 119 0.89 3.53 -6.04
N PHE A 120 -0.03 3.48 -7.02
CA PHE A 120 -1.01 4.52 -7.26
C PHE A 120 -2.00 4.67 -6.10
N LEU A 121 -2.64 3.58 -5.66
CA LEU A 121 -3.59 3.59 -4.56
C LEU A 121 -2.93 4.06 -3.26
N GLY A 122 -1.70 3.60 -3.00
CA GLY A 122 -0.90 4.06 -1.86
C GLY A 122 -0.63 5.56 -1.91
N ALA A 123 -0.11 6.06 -3.03
CA ALA A 123 0.25 7.46 -3.22
C ALA A 123 -0.97 8.39 -3.08
N VAL A 124 -2.09 8.05 -3.72
CA VAL A 124 -3.32 8.87 -3.67
C VAL A 124 -3.88 8.90 -2.25
N THR A 125 -3.97 7.73 -1.59
CA THR A 125 -4.53 7.65 -0.22
C THR A 125 -3.70 8.47 0.76
N ASP A 126 -2.37 8.33 0.71
CA ASP A 126 -1.45 9.04 1.59
C ASP A 126 -1.45 10.56 1.29
N LEU A 127 -1.47 10.95 0.02
CA LEU A 127 -1.53 12.36 -0.38
C LEU A 127 -2.82 13.04 0.11
N MET A 128 -3.98 12.39 -0.05
CA MET A 128 -5.26 12.94 0.41
C MET A 128 -5.29 13.14 1.92
N LEU A 129 -4.79 12.16 2.69
CA LEU A 129 -4.72 12.25 4.15
C LEU A 129 -3.68 13.28 4.62
N LEU A 130 -2.52 13.35 3.98
CA LEU A 130 -1.50 14.34 4.29
C LEU A 130 -1.99 15.76 4.03
N GLY A 131 -2.72 15.97 2.92
CA GLY A 131 -3.31 17.26 2.58
C GLY A 131 -4.24 17.78 3.68
N HIS A 132 -5.05 16.90 4.28
CA HIS A 132 -5.87 17.27 5.43
C HIS A 132 -5.04 17.61 6.67
N TRP A 133 -4.02 16.80 6.98
CA TRP A 133 -3.14 17.03 8.14
C TRP A 133 -2.35 18.35 8.04
N TYR A 134 -1.95 18.72 6.83
CA TYR A 134 -1.30 19.99 6.55
C TYR A 134 -2.16 21.20 6.96
N LEU A 135 -3.49 21.11 6.82
CA LEU A 135 -4.42 22.17 7.21
C LEU A 135 -4.64 22.25 8.73
N VAL A 136 -4.52 21.12 9.43
CA VAL A 136 -4.85 21.03 10.87
C VAL A 136 -3.63 21.19 11.77
N GLN A 137 -2.42 20.90 11.28
CA GLN A 137 -1.18 21.01 12.04
C GLN A 137 -0.41 22.30 11.70
N PRO A 138 -0.37 23.30 12.61
CA PRO A 138 0.40 24.52 12.38
C PRO A 138 1.90 24.25 12.23
N GLY A 139 2.53 24.94 11.28
CA GLY A 139 3.99 24.89 11.09
C GLY A 139 4.52 23.71 10.28
N MET A 140 3.66 22.86 9.70
CA MET A 140 4.10 21.80 8.79
C MET A 140 4.66 22.39 7.49
N THR A 141 5.80 21.88 7.02
CA THR A 141 6.39 22.33 5.76
C THR A 141 5.64 21.76 4.55
N ARG A 142 5.53 22.51 3.44
CA ARG A 142 4.94 22.01 2.18
C ARG A 142 5.84 21.04 1.42
N LYS A 143 7.07 20.82 1.89
CA LYS A 143 8.08 20.03 1.18
C LYS A 143 7.59 18.61 0.91
N LEU A 144 7.04 17.97 1.94
CA LEU A 144 6.55 16.59 1.85
C LEU A 144 5.32 16.47 0.95
N LEU A 145 4.41 17.44 1.03
CA LEU A 145 3.23 17.50 0.15
C LEU A 145 3.64 17.62 -1.32
N ASN A 146 4.59 18.51 -1.62
CA ASN A 146 5.10 18.69 -2.98
C ASN A 146 5.82 17.43 -3.49
N GLU A 147 6.56 16.72 -2.62
CA GLU A 147 7.23 15.49 -3.00
C GLU A 147 6.25 14.37 -3.36
N LEU A 148 5.22 14.15 -2.53
CA LEU A 148 4.17 13.18 -2.84
C LEU A 148 3.36 13.58 -4.07
N THR A 149 3.08 14.88 -4.24
CA THR A 149 2.38 15.38 -5.44
C THR A 149 3.22 15.14 -6.69
N ASN A 150 4.52 15.43 -6.65
CA ASN A 150 5.43 15.17 -7.77
C ASN A 150 5.52 13.68 -8.10
N MET A 151 5.50 12.81 -7.09
CA MET A 151 5.44 11.37 -7.32
C MET A 151 4.13 10.94 -7.94
N LEU A 152 3.01 11.44 -7.44
CA LEU A 152 1.71 11.13 -8.01
C LEU A 152 1.61 11.58 -9.47
N LEU A 153 2.16 12.76 -9.81
CA LEU A 153 2.23 13.28 -11.19
C LEU A 153 2.93 12.32 -12.17
N VAL A 154 3.84 11.47 -11.68
CA VAL A 154 4.53 10.44 -12.47
C VAL A 154 3.78 9.10 -12.43
N ILE A 155 3.17 8.74 -11.30
CA ILE A 155 2.50 7.45 -11.11
C ILE A 155 1.13 7.40 -11.82
N TRP A 156 0.32 8.46 -11.78
CA TRP A 156 -1.01 8.44 -12.39
C TRP A 156 -1.00 8.16 -13.91
N PRO A 157 -0.11 8.74 -14.76
CA PRO A 157 -0.13 8.42 -16.18
C PRO A 157 0.37 6.99 -16.43
N LEU A 158 1.29 6.50 -15.59
CA LEU A 158 1.81 5.14 -15.66
C LEU A 158 0.72 4.12 -15.32
N GLU A 159 -0.12 4.40 -14.31
CA GLU A 159 -1.30 3.59 -13.97
C GLU A 159 -2.27 3.50 -15.16
N ILE A 160 -2.61 4.63 -15.78
CA ILE A 160 -3.51 4.65 -16.95
C ILE A 160 -2.92 3.82 -18.09
N PHE A 161 -1.64 4.00 -18.39
CA PHE A 161 -0.98 3.26 -19.46
C PHE A 161 -1.06 1.75 -19.22
N VAL A 162 -0.72 1.30 -18.01
CA VAL A 162 -0.73 -0.12 -17.64
C VAL A 162 -2.13 -0.72 -17.65
N MET A 163 -3.16 0.07 -17.31
CA MET A 163 -4.55 -0.37 -17.37
C MET A 163 -5.10 -0.53 -18.79
N ILE A 164 -4.54 0.17 -19.78
CA ILE A 164 -4.98 0.11 -21.19
C ILE A 164 -4.26 -1.01 -21.96
N LEU A 165 -3.14 -1.52 -21.45
CA LEU A 165 -2.45 -2.66 -22.06
C LEU A 165 -3.42 -3.85 -22.23
N PRO A 166 -3.27 -4.66 -23.29
CA PRO A 166 -4.15 -5.81 -23.55
C PRO A 166 -4.07 -6.90 -22.47
#